data_AF-G0QT23-F1
#
_entry.id   AF-G0QT23-F1
#
_cell.length_a   1.000
_cell.length_b   1.000
_cell.length_c   1.000
_cell.angle_alpha   90.00
_cell.angle_beta   90.00
_cell.angle_gamma   90.00
#
_symmetry.space_group_name_H-M   'P 1'
#
loop_
_entity.id
_entity.type
_entity.pdbx_description
1 polymer ?
#
loop_
_entity_poly.entity_id
_entity_poly.type
_entity_poly.pdbx_seq_one_letter_code
_entity_poly.pdbx_strand_id
1 'polypeptide(L)'
;MLRITGFFHFIDAWSGETGYIKIIDDQKDNFQYVWTQSYDITKGKNGINICGSEYVEGQLSVQFDFSIPHLKNDVILAFGSTLQGDPFENSFGISNLQIWVR
;
A
#
# COMPACT_ATOMS: atom_id res chain seq x y z
N MET A 1 -13.08 17.94 3.41
CA MET A 1 -11.69 17.44 3.35
C MET A 1 -11.72 15.98 3.71
N LEU A 2 -10.99 15.13 3.00
CA LEU A 2 -10.97 13.69 3.26
C LEU A 2 -9.59 13.28 3.79
N ARG A 3 -9.53 12.68 4.97
CA ARG A 3 -8.30 12.09 5.51
C ARG A 3 -8.41 10.58 5.52
N ILE A 4 -7.38 9.91 5.03
CA ILE A 4 -7.32 8.46 4.87
C ILE A 4 -6.09 7.97 5.60
N THR A 5 -6.30 7.01 6.50
CA THR A 5 -5.23 6.39 7.28
C THR A 5 -5.36 4.87 7.27
N GLY A 6 -4.26 4.17 7.49
CA GLY A 6 -4.25 2.72 7.62
C GLY A 6 -2.84 2.17 7.50
N PHE A 7 -2.73 0.86 7.31
CA PHE A 7 -1.45 0.18 7.12
C PHE A 7 -1.42 -0.58 5.80
N PHE A 8 -0.32 -0.40 5.07
CA PHE A 8 0.05 -1.23 3.94
C PHE A 8 1.02 -2.31 4.42
N HIS A 9 0.73 -3.55 4.09
CA HIS A 9 1.54 -4.69 4.48
C HIS A 9 2.33 -5.25 3.32
N PHE A 10 3.65 -5.25 3.44
CA PHE A 10 4.55 -5.92 2.52
C PHE A 10 4.82 -7.32 3.06
N ILE A 11 4.27 -8.33 2.40
CA ILE A 11 4.28 -9.73 2.84
C ILE A 11 5.27 -10.52 1.96
N ASP A 12 6.13 -11.31 2.60
CA ASP A 12 7.12 -12.20 1.98
C ASP A 12 8.14 -11.48 1.06
N ALA A 13 8.40 -12.04 -0.14
CA ALA A 13 9.57 -11.72 -0.96
C ALA A 13 9.36 -10.54 -1.90
N TRP A 14 9.60 -9.33 -1.40
CA TRP A 14 9.70 -8.13 -2.24
C TRP A 14 11.16 -7.84 -2.59
N SER A 15 11.45 -7.57 -3.86
CA SER A 15 12.77 -7.32 -4.41
C SER A 15 12.88 -5.94 -5.10
N GLY A 16 12.30 -4.92 -4.48
CA GLY A 16 12.35 -3.52 -4.96
C GLY A 16 11.05 -3.01 -5.54
N GLU A 17 9.98 -3.80 -5.53
CA GLU A 17 8.66 -3.40 -5.97
C GLU A 17 8.05 -2.35 -5.03
N THR A 18 7.02 -1.67 -5.53
CA THR A 18 6.40 -0.52 -4.89
C THR A 18 4.93 -0.76 -4.64
N GLY A 19 4.52 -0.66 -3.38
CA GLY A 19 3.12 -0.51 -2.99
C GLY A 19 2.67 0.93 -3.23
N TYR A 20 1.42 1.13 -3.64
CA TYR A 20 0.88 2.46 -3.91
C TYR A 20 -0.59 2.58 -3.56
N ILE A 21 -1.00 3.82 -3.30
CA ILE A 21 -2.38 4.25 -3.20
C ILE A 21 -2.56 5.38 -4.21
N LYS A 22 -3.58 5.25 -5.06
CA LYS A 22 -3.95 6.27 -6.04
C LYS A 22 -5.42 6.62 -5.94
N ILE A 23 -5.73 7.86 -6.28
CA ILE A 23 -7.09 8.34 -6.45
C ILE A 23 -7.38 8.34 -7.94
N ILE A 24 -8.54 7.80 -8.31
CA ILE A 24 -9.01 7.80 -9.70
C ILE A 24 -10.03 8.92 -9.85
N ASP A 25 -9.85 9.75 -10.87
CA ASP A 25 -10.85 10.74 -11.28
C ASP A 25 -11.70 10.13 -12.40
N ASP A 26 -12.97 9.94 -12.07
CA ASP A 26 -14.03 9.31 -12.88
C ASP A 26 -14.20 9.95 -14.26
N GLN A 27 -13.69 11.17 -14.48
CA GLN A 27 -13.90 11.90 -15.73
C GLN A 27 -12.81 11.72 -16.79
N LYS A 28 -11.62 11.15 -16.52
CA LYS A 28 -10.50 11.25 -17.49
C LYS A 28 -9.44 10.13 -17.54
N ASP A 29 -9.69 8.91 -17.05
CA ASP A 29 -8.61 7.89 -16.87
C ASP A 29 -7.39 8.45 -16.10
N ASN A 30 -7.60 9.57 -15.39
CA ASN A 30 -6.57 10.28 -14.69
C ASN A 30 -6.53 9.75 -13.28
N PHE A 31 -5.32 9.42 -12.83
CA PHE A 31 -5.10 9.05 -11.46
C PHE A 31 -3.98 9.89 -10.86
N GLN A 32 -4.04 10.06 -9.55
CA GLN A 32 -2.98 10.70 -8.78
C GLN A 32 -2.50 9.73 -7.70
N TYR A 33 -1.21 9.45 -7.67
CA TYR A 33 -0.60 8.77 -6.54
C TYR A 33 -0.60 9.69 -5.32
N VAL A 34 -1.12 9.18 -4.21
CA VAL A 34 -1.20 9.89 -2.93
C VAL A 34 -0.32 9.26 -1.86
N TRP A 35 0.10 8.02 -2.08
CA TRP A 35 1.09 7.33 -1.27
C TRP A 35 1.80 6.29 -2.13
N THR A 36 3.11 6.15 -1.95
CA THR A 36 3.94 5.14 -2.59
C THR A 36 5.05 4.74 -1.64
N GLN A 37 5.37 3.45 -1.57
CA GLN A 37 6.48 2.95 -0.79
C GLN A 37 7.10 1.74 -1.48
N SER A 38 8.40 1.78 -1.70
CA SER A 38 9.17 0.64 -2.21
C SER A 38 9.72 -0.19 -1.07
N TYR A 39 9.78 -1.50 -1.25
CA TYR A 39 10.39 -2.43 -0.30
C TYR A 39 11.26 -3.46 -1.02
N ASP A 40 12.41 -3.76 -0.43
CA ASP A 40 13.41 -4.69 -0.94
C ASP A 40 13.99 -5.47 0.23
N ILE A 41 13.68 -6.76 0.27
CA ILE A 41 14.08 -7.67 1.35
C ILE A 41 15.59 -7.75 1.49
N THR A 42 16.35 -7.59 0.38
CA THR A 42 17.82 -7.65 0.38
C THR A 42 18.46 -6.45 1.08
N LYS A 43 17.71 -5.33 1.18
CA LYS A 43 18.15 -4.10 1.83
C LYS A 43 17.72 -4.03 3.31
N GLY A 44 16.77 -4.85 3.71
CA GLY A 44 16.34 -4.97 5.11
C GLY A 44 17.39 -5.65 5.97
N LYS A 45 17.81 -5.02 7.06
CA LYS A 45 18.63 -5.67 8.10
C LYS A 45 17.69 -6.14 9.21
N ASN A 46 17.69 -7.44 9.50
CA ASN A 46 16.94 -8.09 10.60
C ASN A 46 15.41 -8.19 10.39
N GLY A 47 14.97 -8.76 9.27
CA GLY A 47 13.56 -9.14 9.13
C GLY A 47 13.17 -10.27 10.10
N ILE A 48 11.89 -10.34 10.45
CA ILE A 48 11.32 -11.42 11.25
C ILE A 48 10.33 -12.17 10.35
N ASN A 49 10.40 -13.49 10.35
CA ASN A 49 9.40 -14.31 9.69
C ASN A 49 8.14 -14.38 10.56
N ILE A 50 7.14 -13.60 10.18
CA ILE A 50 5.83 -13.47 10.82
C ILE A 50 4.78 -14.26 10.02
N CYS A 51 4.91 -14.30 8.69
CA CYS A 51 3.92 -14.89 7.80
C CYS A 51 4.12 -16.40 7.56
N GLY A 52 5.24 -16.98 8.00
CA GLY A 52 5.50 -18.42 8.02
C GLY A 52 6.07 -18.99 6.73
N SER A 53 6.52 -18.15 5.80
CA SER A 53 7.19 -18.56 4.56
C SER A 53 8.69 -18.81 4.79
N GLU A 54 9.50 -18.99 3.74
CA GLU A 54 10.97 -18.98 3.87
C GLU A 54 11.57 -17.57 3.94
N TYR A 55 10.75 -16.55 3.64
CA TYR A 55 11.13 -15.15 3.62
C TYR A 55 10.89 -14.49 4.97
N VAL A 56 11.55 -13.35 5.18
CA VAL A 56 11.40 -12.55 6.39
C VAL A 56 10.74 -11.24 6.05
N GLU A 57 9.81 -10.79 6.89
CA GLU A 57 9.20 -9.48 6.74
C GLU A 57 10.05 -8.43 7.45
N GLY A 58 10.72 -7.58 6.66
CA GLY A 58 11.45 -6.43 7.18
C GLY A 58 10.57 -5.19 7.35
N GLN A 59 9.41 -5.15 6.70
CA GLN A 59 8.53 -3.99 6.68
C GLN A 59 7.05 -4.39 6.59
N LEU A 60 6.57 -5.16 7.57
CA LEU A 60 5.22 -5.72 7.54
C LEU A 60 4.12 -4.67 7.67
N SER A 61 4.25 -3.60 8.47
CA SER A 61 3.12 -2.67 8.71
C SER A 61 3.51 -1.21 8.53
N VAL A 62 3.40 -0.72 7.30
CA VAL A 62 3.73 0.67 6.96
C VAL A 62 2.49 1.53 7.05
N GLN A 63 2.50 2.50 7.95
CA GLN A 63 1.39 3.43 8.06
C GLN A 63 1.33 4.36 6.84
N PHE A 64 0.14 4.49 6.25
CA PHE A 64 -0.20 5.61 5.38
C PHE A 64 -1.14 6.55 6.13
N ASP A 65 -0.92 7.85 5.97
CA ASP A 65 -1.75 8.92 6.52
C ASP A 65 -1.64 10.13 5.59
N PHE A 66 -2.69 10.39 4.83
CA PHE A 66 -2.73 11.51 3.89
C PHE A 66 -4.10 12.17 3.90
N SER A 67 -4.11 13.44 3.51
CA SER A 67 -5.33 14.25 3.40
C SER A 67 -5.42 14.86 2.02
N ILE A 68 -6.62 14.84 1.46
CA ILE A 68 -6.91 15.41 0.15
C ILE A 68 -8.06 16.43 0.22
N PRO A 69 -7.98 17.53 -0.54
CA PRO A 69 -9.15 18.30 -0.89
C PRO A 69 -10.11 17.41 -1.68
N HIS A 70 -11.33 17.25 -1.18
CA HIS A 70 -12.35 16.45 -1.83
C HIS A 70 -13.69 17.18 -1.73
N LEU A 71 -14.30 17.42 -2.90
CA LEU A 71 -15.54 18.19 -3.07
C LEU A 71 -16.66 17.37 -3.69
N LYS A 72 -16.35 16.17 -4.22
CA LYS A 72 -17.34 15.25 -4.79
C LYS A 72 -18.00 14.45 -3.67
N ASN A 73 -19.09 13.77 -4.01
CA ASN A 73 -19.82 12.91 -3.07
C ASN A 73 -19.23 11.48 -2.99
N ASP A 74 -18.32 11.16 -3.91
CA ASP A 74 -17.72 9.85 -4.07
C ASP A 74 -16.22 9.99 -4.37
N VAL A 75 -15.45 9.00 -3.89
CA VAL A 75 -14.01 8.90 -4.09
C VAL A 75 -13.66 7.47 -4.45
N ILE A 76 -12.87 7.30 -5.51
CA ILE A 76 -12.35 6.00 -5.91
C ILE A 76 -10.88 5.91 -5.47
N LEU A 77 -10.61 5.07 -4.47
CA LEU A 77 -9.27 4.74 -4.02
C LEU A 77 -8.86 3.40 -4.58
N ALA A 78 -7.71 3.36 -5.25
CA ALA A 78 -7.10 2.13 -5.72
C ALA A 78 -5.80 1.87 -4.95
N PHE A 79 -5.78 0.73 -4.26
CA PHE A 79 -4.60 0.17 -3.60
C PHE A 79 -3.98 -0.84 -4.54
N GLY A 80 -2.67 -0.81 -4.69
CA GLY A 80 -2.00 -1.73 -5.58
C GLY A 80 -0.51 -1.84 -5.28
N SER A 81 0.14 -2.67 -6.07
CA SER A 81 1.58 -2.79 -6.08
C SER A 81 2.09 -2.95 -7.51
N THR A 82 3.40 -2.84 -7.68
CA THR A 82 4.09 -3.20 -8.93
C THR A 82 4.54 -4.67 -8.94
N LEU A 83 4.07 -5.48 -7.98
CA LEU A 83 4.40 -6.91 -7.93
C LEU A 83 4.00 -7.59 -9.24
N GLN A 84 4.84 -8.53 -9.66
CA GLN A 84 4.60 -9.44 -10.77
C GLN A 84 4.87 -10.85 -10.26
N GLY A 85 4.05 -11.82 -10.67
CA GLY A 85 4.27 -13.22 -10.30
C GLY A 85 3.19 -13.79 -9.39
N ASP A 86 3.57 -14.81 -8.62
CA ASP A 86 2.66 -15.62 -7.81
C ASP A 86 2.38 -14.96 -6.45
N PRO A 87 1.10 -14.71 -6.09
CA PRO A 87 0.72 -14.20 -4.78
C PRO A 87 1.18 -15.05 -3.59
N PHE A 88 1.55 -16.32 -3.79
CA PHE A 88 2.12 -17.18 -2.74
C PHE A 88 3.58 -16.85 -2.39
N GLU A 89 4.30 -16.16 -3.28
CA GLU A 89 5.70 -15.75 -3.04
C GLU A 89 5.79 -14.31 -2.52
N ASN A 90 4.90 -13.43 -3.01
CA ASN A 90 4.81 -12.06 -2.56
C ASN A 90 3.40 -11.53 -2.66
N SER A 91 2.97 -10.83 -1.62
CA SER A 91 1.63 -10.25 -1.59
C SER A 91 1.60 -8.96 -0.78
N PHE A 92 0.47 -8.26 -0.85
CA PHE A 92 0.20 -7.13 0.02
C PHE A 92 -1.16 -7.23 0.67
N GLY A 93 -1.27 -6.62 1.85
CA GLY A 93 -2.51 -6.45 2.57
C GLY A 93 -2.75 -4.99 2.92
N ILE A 94 -4.02 -4.62 3.13
CA ILE A 94 -4.40 -3.34 3.71
C ILE A 94 -5.15 -3.63 5.01
N SER A 95 -4.78 -2.98 6.10
CA SER A 95 -5.49 -3.13 7.38
C SER A 95 -5.73 -1.78 8.07
N ASN A 96 -6.70 -1.80 9.00
CA ASN A 96 -7.11 -0.64 9.79
C ASN A 96 -7.38 0.61 8.92
N LEU A 97 -8.03 0.43 7.77
CA LEU A 97 -8.42 1.53 6.89
C LEU A 97 -9.46 2.40 7.59
N GLN A 98 -9.13 3.67 7.77
CA GLN A 98 -10.01 4.67 8.37
C GLN A 98 -10.17 5.84 7.41
N ILE A 99 -11.41 6.26 7.24
CA ILE A 99 -11.79 7.35 6.34
C ILE A 99 -12.51 8.39 7.19
N TRP A 100 -11.92 9.59 7.26
CA TRP A 100 -12.45 10.70 8.01
C TRP A 100 -13.03 11.74 7.06
N VAL A 101 -14.34 11.93 7.15
CA VAL A 101 -15.09 12.98 6.46
C VAL A 101 -15.41 14.11 7.42
N ARG A 102 -15.28 15.34 6.94
CA ARG A 102 -15.69 16.57 7.63
C ARG A 102 -16.52 17.42 6.71
#